data_AF-A0A3Q0SVS3-F1
#
_entry.id   AF-A0A3Q0SVS3-F1
#
_cell.length_a   1.000
_cell.length_b   1.000
_cell.length_c   1.000
_cell.angle_alpha   90.00
_cell.angle_beta   90.00
_cell.angle_gamma   90.00
#
_symmetry.space_group_name_H-M   'P 1'
#
loop_
_entity.id
_entity.type
_entity.pdbx_description
1 polymer ?
#
loop_
_entity_poly.entity_id
_entity_poly.type
_entity_poly.pdbx_seq_one_letter_code
_entity_poly.pdbx_strand_id
1 'polypeptide(L)'
;MISTVEALYNRTAIGLAHQMKCNYPAFNGNTLDLEKHILKSLAEKENFDDFITYIKNPRRQTEAFIRAEVKKYIFTDHKDEAVIILNKNVHDINTTVSQALFTATQKVQTQSGYTDTWLKEFFSALNDNLTLDPICSQNFSDIKDFDFLRRETEKGFASIIEQMRSISLDKMQESRLKPDEILVDQLCKHCWVKCPFCSAICTNTIEDHKDDDHSVPFHRPNGIQGWHYKGTVELCITFCTTNVSSDLKFYPYHNSEKSIPYKEYRNGGPEYKTWRITPDGSKLSYWKWFVCRFQNKLEKHYNRKFQGRGEIPDDWKTISKEEAIQSLDEMGFSDV
;
A
#
# COMPACT_ATOMS: atom_id res chain seq x y z
N MET A 1 -10.03 -25.33 -8.77
CA MET A 1 -10.89 -25.31 -7.58
C MET A 1 -10.20 -24.63 -6.42
N ILE A 2 -10.97 -23.91 -5.62
CA ILE A 2 -10.58 -23.33 -4.33
C ILE A 2 -11.11 -24.31 -3.28
N SER A 3 -10.27 -24.79 -2.35
CA SER A 3 -10.75 -25.62 -1.24
C SER A 3 -11.58 -24.77 -0.27
N THR A 4 -12.47 -25.35 0.52
CA THR A 4 -13.28 -24.60 1.51
C THR A 4 -12.39 -23.80 2.48
N VAL A 5 -11.19 -24.32 2.79
CA VAL A 5 -10.16 -23.64 3.60
C VAL A 5 -9.56 -22.44 2.87
N GLU A 6 -9.23 -22.57 1.58
CA GLU A 6 -8.75 -21.45 0.77
C GLU A 6 -9.82 -20.36 0.65
N ALA A 7 -11.10 -20.73 0.52
CA ALA A 7 -12.20 -19.77 0.51
C ALA A 7 -12.33 -19.01 1.85
N LEU A 8 -12.17 -19.71 2.98
CA LEU A 8 -12.12 -19.09 4.31
C LEU A 8 -10.98 -18.05 4.39
N TYR A 9 -9.78 -18.41 3.93
CA TYR A 9 -8.64 -17.49 3.94
C TYR A 9 -8.84 -16.30 3.01
N ASN A 10 -9.37 -16.50 1.82
CA ASN A 10 -9.66 -15.40 0.91
C ASN A 10 -10.65 -14.40 1.52
N ARG A 11 -11.74 -14.89 2.14
CA ARG A 11 -12.70 -14.03 2.85
C ARG A 11 -12.05 -13.32 4.05
N THR A 12 -11.17 -14.00 4.78
CA THR A 12 -10.43 -13.42 5.90
C THR A 12 -9.44 -12.36 5.43
N ALA A 13 -8.74 -12.58 4.33
CA ALA A 13 -7.83 -11.62 3.74
C ALA A 13 -8.56 -10.34 3.31
N ILE A 14 -9.72 -10.48 2.66
CA ILE A 14 -10.58 -9.36 2.27
C ILE A 14 -11.10 -8.61 3.51
N GLY A 15 -11.59 -9.34 4.51
CA GLY A 15 -12.08 -8.76 5.76
C GLY A 15 -11.01 -7.98 6.52
N LEU A 16 -9.79 -8.51 6.61
CA LEU A 16 -8.64 -7.85 7.24
C LEU A 16 -8.22 -6.61 6.46
N ALA A 17 -8.07 -6.71 5.14
CA ALA A 17 -7.72 -5.57 4.30
C ALA A 17 -8.76 -4.44 4.44
N HIS A 18 -10.06 -4.79 4.43
CA HIS A 18 -11.12 -3.82 4.64
C HIS A 18 -11.06 -3.18 6.04
N GLN A 19 -10.90 -4.00 7.08
CA GLN A 19 -10.80 -3.51 8.46
C GLN A 19 -9.64 -2.52 8.63
N MET A 20 -8.47 -2.87 8.11
CA MET A 20 -7.31 -2.00 8.18
C MET A 20 -7.51 -0.72 7.37
N LYS A 21 -8.07 -0.81 6.16
CA LYS A 21 -8.35 0.37 5.34
C LYS A 21 -9.32 1.35 6.00
N CYS A 22 -10.28 0.87 6.79
CA CYS A 22 -11.25 1.73 7.46
C CYS A 22 -10.73 2.28 8.81
N ASN A 23 -10.03 1.45 9.58
CA ASN A 23 -9.80 1.72 11.00
C ASN A 23 -8.33 1.82 11.39
N TYR A 24 -7.39 1.42 10.52
CA TYR A 24 -5.97 1.51 10.83
C TYR A 24 -5.42 2.89 10.41
N PRO A 25 -4.90 3.70 11.35
CA PRO A 25 -4.49 5.09 11.06
C PRO A 25 -3.52 5.22 9.88
N ALA A 26 -2.63 4.24 9.69
CA ALA A 26 -1.67 4.29 8.60
C ALA A 26 -2.31 4.19 7.20
N PHE A 27 -3.52 3.63 7.09
CA PHE A 27 -4.17 3.29 5.82
C PHE A 27 -5.54 3.94 5.60
N ASN A 28 -6.12 4.60 6.61
CA ASN A 28 -7.47 5.16 6.54
C ASN A 28 -7.52 6.65 6.17
N GLY A 29 -6.38 7.25 5.82
CA GLY A 29 -6.26 8.61 5.31
C GLY A 29 -6.09 8.69 3.78
N ASN A 30 -5.70 9.86 3.29
CA ASN A 30 -5.38 10.06 1.87
C ASN A 30 -3.92 9.69 1.55
N THR A 31 -3.50 9.85 0.28
CA THR A 31 -2.12 9.55 -0.16
C THR A 31 -1.05 10.31 0.64
N LEU A 32 -1.34 11.54 1.05
CA LEU A 32 -0.43 12.36 1.85
C LEU A 32 -0.31 11.84 3.28
N ASP A 33 -1.42 11.39 3.87
CA ASP A 33 -1.41 10.77 5.19
C ASP A 33 -0.60 9.47 5.18
N LEU A 34 -0.75 8.65 4.13
CA LEU A 34 0.10 7.47 3.93
C LEU A 34 1.59 7.85 3.83
N GLU A 35 1.93 8.90 3.07
CA GLU A 35 3.32 9.40 2.99
C GLU A 35 3.85 9.82 4.37
N LYS A 36 3.05 10.54 5.18
CA LYS A 36 3.46 10.92 6.56
C LYS A 36 3.78 9.69 7.40
N HIS A 37 2.95 8.65 7.36
CA HIS A 37 3.19 7.41 8.09
C HIS A 37 4.46 6.68 7.63
N ILE A 38 4.72 6.66 6.32
CA ILE A 38 5.96 6.09 5.75
C ILE A 38 7.18 6.88 6.24
N LEU A 39 7.15 8.21 6.14
CA LEU A 39 8.24 9.09 6.57
C LEU A 39 8.49 8.97 8.08
N LYS A 40 7.44 8.91 8.89
CA LYS A 40 7.57 8.65 10.32
C LYS A 40 8.25 7.31 10.60
N SER A 41 7.81 6.23 9.95
CA SER A 41 8.43 4.89 10.08
C SER A 41 9.90 4.89 9.67
N LEU A 42 10.25 5.58 8.58
CA LEU A 42 11.64 5.72 8.13
C LEU A 42 12.50 6.47 9.16
N ALA A 43 11.97 7.56 9.74
CA ALA A 43 12.67 8.33 10.76
C ALA A 43 12.83 7.55 12.07
N GLU A 44 11.85 6.74 12.46
CA GLU A 44 11.94 5.88 13.64
C GLU A 44 12.96 4.74 13.48
N LYS A 45 13.03 4.13 12.29
CA LYS A 45 13.97 3.05 11.98
C LYS A 45 15.40 3.53 11.75
N GLU A 46 15.56 4.77 11.27
CA GLU A 46 16.83 5.37 10.87
C GLU A 46 17.69 4.50 9.92
N ASN A 47 17.03 3.68 9.09
CA ASN A 47 17.70 2.86 8.10
C ASN A 47 17.91 3.67 6.81
N PHE A 48 19.17 4.00 6.52
CA PHE A 48 19.55 4.79 5.35
C PHE A 48 19.17 4.12 4.02
N ASP A 49 19.27 2.81 3.91
CA ASP A 49 18.98 2.10 2.67
C ASP A 49 17.48 2.10 2.38
N ASP A 50 16.64 2.07 3.42
CA ASP A 50 15.19 2.25 3.30
C ASP A 50 14.84 3.67 2.83
N PHE A 51 15.54 4.70 3.34
CA PHE A 51 15.41 6.06 2.83
C PHE A 51 15.84 6.19 1.36
N ILE A 52 16.97 5.60 0.97
CA ILE A 52 17.42 5.61 -0.43
C ILE A 52 16.44 4.86 -1.32
N THR A 53 15.88 3.74 -0.85
CA THR A 53 14.82 3.01 -1.55
C THR A 53 13.60 3.90 -1.73
N TYR A 54 13.17 4.61 -0.68
CA TYR A 54 12.08 5.58 -0.77
C TYR A 54 12.32 6.67 -1.83
N ILE A 55 13.51 7.26 -1.86
CA ILE A 55 13.85 8.35 -2.78
C ILE A 55 13.96 7.85 -4.23
N LYS A 56 14.57 6.67 -4.44
CA LYS A 56 14.85 6.15 -5.78
C LYS A 56 13.67 5.36 -6.35
N ASN A 57 13.01 4.55 -5.54
CA ASN A 57 11.86 3.72 -5.88
C ASN A 57 10.77 3.81 -4.79
N PRO A 58 10.04 4.94 -4.74
CA PRO A 58 9.05 5.19 -3.70
C PRO A 58 7.97 4.12 -3.63
N ARG A 59 7.48 3.64 -4.79
CA ARG A 59 6.48 2.56 -4.87
C ARG A 59 6.95 1.31 -4.12
N ARG A 60 8.18 0.85 -4.38
CA ARG A 60 8.75 -0.32 -3.69
C ARG A 60 8.82 -0.11 -2.17
N GLN A 61 9.20 1.09 -1.72
CA GLN A 61 9.25 1.36 -0.28
C GLN A 61 7.85 1.40 0.34
N THR A 62 6.87 2.00 -0.34
CA THR A 62 5.47 2.01 0.10
C THR A 62 4.92 0.60 0.20
N GLU A 63 5.16 -0.25 -0.80
CA GLU A 63 4.79 -1.67 -0.76
C GLU A 63 5.44 -2.38 0.43
N ALA A 64 6.74 -2.18 0.67
CA ALA A 64 7.44 -2.76 1.81
C ALA A 64 6.87 -2.29 3.16
N PHE A 65 6.52 -1.00 3.26
CA PHE A 65 5.86 -0.43 4.43
C PHE A 65 4.49 -1.08 4.67
N ILE A 66 3.62 -1.14 3.65
CA ILE A 66 2.29 -1.76 3.75
C ILE A 66 2.41 -3.21 4.22
N ARG A 67 3.31 -4.00 3.63
CA ARG A 67 3.52 -5.41 4.02
C ARG A 67 3.98 -5.55 5.47
N ALA A 68 4.88 -4.68 5.93
CA ALA A 68 5.36 -4.68 7.30
C ALA A 68 4.25 -4.31 8.30
N GLU A 69 3.47 -3.28 8.01
CA GLU A 69 2.35 -2.84 8.84
C GLU A 69 1.21 -3.86 8.90
N VAL A 70 0.88 -4.50 7.77
CA VAL A 70 -0.10 -5.61 7.74
C VAL A 70 0.36 -6.79 8.60
N LYS A 71 1.62 -7.18 8.48
CA LYS A 71 2.18 -8.26 9.31
C LYS A 71 2.13 -7.88 10.79
N LYS A 72 2.51 -6.65 11.14
CA LYS A 72 2.48 -6.15 12.52
C LYS A 72 1.05 -6.12 13.07
N TYR A 73 0.10 -5.62 12.30
CA TYR A 73 -1.31 -5.57 12.69
C TYR A 73 -1.87 -6.97 12.98
N ILE A 74 -1.70 -7.91 12.05
CA ILE A 74 -2.30 -9.25 12.15
C ILE A 74 -1.65 -10.12 13.23
N PHE A 75 -0.32 -10.08 13.35
CA PHE A 75 0.41 -11.05 14.17
C PHE A 75 0.93 -10.49 15.50
N THR A 76 0.87 -9.17 15.69
CA THR A 76 1.40 -8.51 16.90
C THR A 76 0.34 -7.63 17.56
N ASP A 77 -0.09 -6.56 16.91
CA ASP A 77 -0.81 -5.47 17.57
C ASP A 77 -2.31 -5.76 17.75
N HIS A 78 -2.93 -6.44 16.77
CA HIS A 78 -4.39 -6.65 16.68
C HIS A 78 -4.73 -8.13 16.39
N LYS A 79 -3.94 -9.05 16.97
CA LYS A 79 -4.10 -10.50 16.74
C LYS A 79 -5.50 -11.00 17.09
N ASP A 80 -6.06 -10.52 18.20
CA ASP A 80 -7.40 -10.93 18.65
C ASP A 80 -8.49 -10.46 17.66
N GLU A 81 -8.38 -9.24 17.12
CA GLU A 81 -9.28 -8.74 16.09
C GLU A 81 -9.19 -9.58 14.80
N ALA A 82 -7.98 -9.95 14.41
CA ALA A 82 -7.77 -10.82 13.25
C ALA A 82 -8.41 -12.21 13.44
N VAL A 83 -8.32 -12.76 14.66
CA VAL A 83 -8.99 -14.03 15.02
C VAL A 83 -10.51 -13.88 15.01
N ILE A 84 -11.04 -12.75 15.48
CA ILE A 84 -12.49 -12.46 15.42
C ILE A 84 -12.98 -12.44 13.97
N ILE A 85 -12.24 -11.81 13.05
CA ILE A 85 -12.60 -11.77 11.63
C ILE A 85 -12.58 -13.18 11.02
N LEU A 86 -11.55 -13.98 11.31
CA LEU A 86 -11.48 -15.38 10.87
C LEU A 86 -12.70 -16.17 11.37
N ASN A 87 -13.00 -16.10 12.67
CA ASN A 87 -14.11 -16.84 13.28
C ASN A 87 -15.48 -16.40 12.73
N LYS A 88 -15.66 -15.10 12.48
CA LYS A 88 -16.86 -14.58 11.80
C LYS A 88 -17.01 -15.20 10.42
N ASN A 89 -15.93 -15.27 9.64
CA ASN A 89 -15.99 -15.90 8.31
C ASN A 89 -16.28 -17.41 8.38
N VAL A 90 -15.77 -18.12 9.39
CA VAL A 90 -16.16 -19.53 9.62
C VAL A 90 -17.66 -19.65 9.89
N HIS A 91 -18.22 -18.77 10.72
CA HIS A 91 -19.64 -18.73 11.00
C HIS A 91 -20.47 -18.42 9.74
N ASP A 92 -20.06 -17.43 8.95
CA ASP A 92 -20.75 -17.03 7.72
C ASP A 92 -20.73 -18.15 6.67
N ILE A 93 -19.63 -18.90 6.56
CA ILE A 93 -19.53 -20.10 5.73
C ILE A 93 -20.52 -21.17 6.20
N ASN A 94 -20.56 -21.46 7.51
CA ASN A 94 -21.48 -22.45 8.07
C ASN A 94 -22.95 -22.08 7.82
N THR A 95 -23.30 -20.81 8.00
CA THR A 95 -24.65 -20.29 7.75
C THR A 95 -25.02 -20.41 6.26
N THR A 96 -24.09 -20.04 5.36
CA THR A 96 -24.28 -20.15 3.91
C THR A 96 -24.54 -21.59 3.48
N VAL A 97 -23.73 -22.53 3.96
CA VAL A 97 -23.89 -23.97 3.66
C VAL A 97 -25.24 -24.49 4.17
N SER A 98 -25.59 -24.15 5.41
CA SER A 98 -26.86 -24.58 6.02
C SER A 98 -28.08 -24.04 5.24
N GLN A 99 -28.03 -22.78 4.82
CA GLN A 99 -29.08 -22.17 4.00
C GLN A 99 -29.17 -22.81 2.62
N ALA A 100 -28.04 -23.02 1.94
CA ALA A 100 -28.02 -23.68 0.63
C ALA A 100 -28.61 -25.09 0.67
N LEU A 101 -28.27 -25.88 1.71
CA LEU A 101 -28.83 -27.22 1.92
C LEU A 101 -30.35 -27.18 2.17
N PHE A 102 -30.80 -26.22 2.99
CA PHE A 102 -32.23 -26.03 3.25
C PHE A 102 -33.00 -25.67 1.97
N THR A 103 -32.51 -24.69 1.20
CA THR A 103 -33.12 -24.23 -0.04
C THR A 103 -33.19 -25.34 -1.09
N ALA A 104 -32.11 -26.09 -1.30
CA ALA A 104 -32.08 -27.21 -2.24
C ALA A 104 -33.11 -28.29 -1.87
N THR A 105 -33.20 -28.63 -0.58
CA THR A 105 -34.12 -29.65 -0.05
C THR A 105 -35.59 -29.24 -0.21
N GLN A 106 -35.93 -28.00 0.14
CA GLN A 106 -37.28 -27.47 -0.01
C GLN A 106 -37.74 -27.46 -1.48
N LYS A 107 -36.82 -27.14 -2.40
CA LYS A 107 -37.15 -27.04 -3.83
C LYS A 107 -37.47 -28.40 -4.46
N VAL A 108 -36.69 -29.44 -4.17
CA VAL A 108 -36.99 -30.78 -4.72
C VAL A 108 -38.22 -31.43 -4.10
N GLN A 109 -38.50 -31.16 -2.81
CA GLN A 109 -39.73 -31.62 -2.14
C GLN A 109 -40.99 -30.98 -2.74
N THR A 110 -40.92 -29.71 -3.16
CA THR A 110 -42.07 -29.00 -3.76
C THR A 110 -42.26 -29.28 -5.24
N GLN A 111 -41.19 -29.58 -5.98
CA GLN A 111 -41.21 -29.73 -7.44
C GLN A 111 -41.10 -31.19 -7.92
N SER A 112 -41.10 -32.17 -7.00
CA SER A 112 -40.85 -33.59 -7.32
C SER A 112 -39.54 -33.81 -8.09
N GLY A 113 -38.48 -33.09 -7.67
CA GLY A 113 -37.16 -33.17 -8.29
C GLY A 113 -36.39 -34.44 -7.91
N TYR A 114 -35.39 -34.81 -8.72
CA TYR A 114 -34.46 -35.92 -8.46
C TYR A 114 -33.13 -35.40 -7.86
N THR A 115 -32.22 -36.30 -7.50
CA THR A 115 -30.95 -35.96 -6.83
C THR A 115 -30.05 -35.02 -7.64
N ASP A 116 -30.07 -35.11 -8.97
CA ASP A 116 -29.39 -34.19 -9.87
C ASP A 116 -29.92 -32.75 -9.76
N THR A 117 -31.25 -32.58 -9.64
CA THR A 117 -31.87 -31.29 -9.35
C THR A 117 -31.43 -30.77 -7.98
N TRP A 118 -31.43 -31.62 -6.95
CA TRP A 118 -30.99 -31.21 -5.61
C TRP A 118 -29.54 -30.70 -5.61
N LEU A 119 -28.62 -31.46 -6.23
CA LEU A 119 -27.21 -31.09 -6.34
C LEU A 119 -27.03 -29.78 -7.10
N LYS A 120 -27.74 -29.61 -8.21
CA LYS A 120 -27.69 -28.37 -9.02
C LYS A 120 -28.12 -27.16 -8.20
N GLU A 121 -29.22 -27.28 -7.46
CA GLU A 121 -29.75 -26.19 -6.63
C GLU A 121 -28.84 -25.88 -5.45
N PHE A 122 -28.30 -26.91 -4.79
CA PHE A 122 -27.34 -26.75 -3.71
C PHE A 122 -26.07 -26.02 -4.18
N PHE A 123 -25.44 -26.50 -5.26
CA PHE A 123 -24.24 -25.84 -5.79
C PHE A 123 -24.54 -24.46 -6.33
N SER A 124 -25.70 -24.22 -6.94
CA SER A 124 -26.09 -22.87 -7.38
C SER A 124 -26.23 -21.91 -6.20
N ALA A 125 -26.80 -22.35 -5.08
CA ALA A 125 -26.92 -21.54 -3.87
C ALA A 125 -25.58 -21.31 -3.15
N LEU A 126 -24.58 -22.18 -3.37
CA LEU A 126 -23.22 -22.00 -2.86
C LEU A 126 -22.37 -21.07 -3.74
N ASN A 127 -22.55 -21.11 -5.06
CA ASN A 127 -21.63 -20.53 -6.05
C ASN A 127 -21.49 -19.01 -5.95
N ASP A 128 -22.38 -18.32 -5.23
CA ASP A 128 -22.26 -16.89 -4.93
C ASP A 128 -21.18 -16.58 -3.87
N ASN A 129 -20.70 -17.59 -3.12
CA ASN A 129 -19.78 -17.38 -1.98
C ASN A 129 -18.71 -18.48 -1.78
N LEU A 130 -18.92 -19.70 -2.29
CA LEU A 130 -18.06 -20.87 -2.09
C LEU A 130 -18.06 -21.75 -3.34
N THR A 131 -16.88 -22.02 -3.92
CA THR A 131 -16.75 -23.03 -4.99
C THR A 131 -16.38 -24.37 -4.39
N LEU A 132 -17.25 -25.36 -4.58
CA LEU A 132 -16.97 -26.76 -4.23
C LEU A 132 -16.74 -27.58 -5.49
N ASP A 133 -16.01 -28.66 -5.35
CA ASP A 133 -15.89 -29.67 -6.40
C ASP A 133 -17.26 -30.27 -6.72
N PRO A 134 -17.72 -30.25 -7.99
CA PRO A 134 -18.98 -30.88 -8.36
C PRO A 134 -18.93 -32.37 -8.04
N ILE A 135 -19.81 -32.83 -7.17
CA ILE A 135 -19.98 -34.25 -6.89
C ILE A 135 -20.69 -34.87 -8.09
N CYS A 136 -20.15 -35.97 -8.63
CA CYS A 136 -20.80 -36.69 -9.73
C CYS A 136 -22.11 -37.35 -9.25
N SER A 137 -23.24 -36.93 -9.80
CA SER A 137 -24.59 -37.37 -9.43
C SER A 137 -24.86 -38.86 -9.73
N GLN A 138 -24.03 -39.49 -10.57
CA GLN A 138 -24.20 -40.88 -11.01
C GLN A 138 -24.18 -41.91 -9.88
N ASN A 139 -23.58 -41.59 -8.73
CA ASN A 139 -23.52 -42.50 -7.58
C ASN A 139 -24.72 -42.38 -6.63
N PHE A 140 -25.65 -41.45 -6.87
CA PHE A 140 -26.69 -41.07 -5.89
C PHE A 140 -28.09 -40.89 -6.51
N SER A 141 -28.31 -41.36 -7.75
CA SER A 141 -29.58 -41.20 -8.48
C SER A 141 -30.79 -41.82 -7.78
N ASP A 142 -30.56 -42.79 -6.90
CA ASP A 142 -31.62 -43.62 -6.31
C ASP A 142 -32.12 -43.06 -4.96
N ILE A 143 -31.49 -42.01 -4.44
CA ILE A 143 -31.87 -41.39 -3.16
C ILE A 143 -33.15 -40.57 -3.35
N LYS A 144 -34.22 -40.98 -2.67
CA LYS A 144 -35.51 -40.26 -2.65
C LYS A 144 -35.79 -39.56 -1.31
N ASP A 145 -35.01 -39.86 -0.27
CA ASP A 145 -35.10 -39.22 1.03
C ASP A 145 -34.13 -38.02 1.08
N PHE A 146 -34.63 -36.86 0.66
CA PHE A 146 -33.85 -35.62 0.64
C PHE A 146 -33.59 -35.05 2.04
N ASP A 147 -34.42 -35.37 3.04
CA ASP A 147 -34.15 -34.98 4.43
C ASP A 147 -32.98 -35.78 5.01
N PHE A 148 -32.89 -37.08 4.68
CA PHE A 148 -31.71 -37.88 4.97
C PHE A 148 -30.46 -37.34 4.27
N LEU A 149 -30.55 -37.06 2.96
CA LEU A 149 -29.42 -36.52 2.19
C LEU A 149 -28.90 -35.21 2.77
N ARG A 150 -29.82 -34.30 3.15
CA ARG A 150 -29.48 -33.05 3.84
C ARG A 150 -28.73 -33.31 5.14
N ARG A 151 -29.26 -34.16 6.04
CA ARG A 151 -28.64 -34.42 7.35
C ARG A 151 -27.25 -35.03 7.24
N GLU A 152 -27.05 -35.99 6.33
CA GLU A 152 -25.73 -36.60 6.14
C GLU A 152 -24.73 -35.60 5.54
N THR A 153 -25.21 -34.72 4.65
CA THR A 153 -24.40 -33.64 4.11
C THR A 153 -24.03 -32.62 5.20
N GLU A 154 -24.98 -32.22 6.06
CA GLU A 154 -24.74 -31.35 7.22
C GLU A 154 -23.68 -31.94 8.17
N LYS A 155 -23.73 -33.25 8.45
CA LYS A 155 -22.69 -33.94 9.24
C LYS A 155 -21.32 -33.88 8.57
N GLY A 156 -21.26 -34.09 7.26
CA GLY A 156 -20.03 -33.98 6.48
C GLY A 156 -19.41 -32.58 6.61
N PHE A 157 -20.23 -31.53 6.46
CA PHE A 157 -19.77 -30.15 6.63
C PHE A 157 -19.42 -29.80 8.07
N ALA A 158 -20.12 -30.35 9.07
CA ALA A 158 -19.79 -30.11 10.48
C ALA A 158 -18.33 -30.46 10.79
N SER A 159 -17.81 -31.57 10.24
CA SER A 159 -16.40 -31.93 10.38
C SER A 159 -15.45 -30.90 9.74
N ILE A 160 -15.81 -30.37 8.57
CA ILE A 160 -15.02 -29.34 7.88
C ILE A 160 -15.05 -28.02 8.67
N ILE A 161 -16.19 -27.64 9.23
CA ILE A 161 -16.34 -26.43 10.06
C ILE A 161 -15.51 -26.55 11.35
N GLU A 162 -15.51 -27.71 12.01
CA GLU A 162 -14.63 -27.94 13.17
C GLU A 162 -13.16 -27.83 12.81
N GLN A 163 -12.76 -28.38 11.65
CA GLN A 163 -11.40 -28.18 11.14
C GLN A 163 -11.11 -26.69 10.94
N MET A 164 -12.00 -25.93 10.31
CA MET A 164 -11.84 -24.48 10.13
C MET A 164 -11.68 -23.71 11.44
N ARG A 165 -12.42 -24.09 12.49
CA ARG A 165 -12.30 -23.47 13.82
C ARG A 165 -10.94 -23.70 14.46
N SER A 166 -10.28 -24.81 14.12
CA SER A 166 -8.96 -25.18 14.65
C SER A 166 -7.78 -24.62 13.86
N ILE A 167 -8.06 -23.94 12.73
CA ILE A 167 -7.03 -23.44 11.83
C ILE A 167 -6.37 -22.16 12.39
N SER A 168 -5.03 -22.09 12.29
CA SER A 168 -4.26 -20.88 12.64
C SER A 168 -4.32 -19.83 11.52
N LEU A 169 -4.30 -18.55 11.93
CA LEU A 169 -4.05 -17.40 11.06
C LEU A 169 -2.68 -17.48 10.36
N ASP A 170 -1.68 -18.15 10.94
CA ASP A 170 -0.34 -18.24 10.35
C ASP A 170 -0.35 -18.92 8.97
N LYS A 171 -1.21 -19.92 8.82
CA LYS A 171 -1.42 -20.64 7.57
C LYS A 171 -2.06 -19.78 6.46
N MET A 172 -2.60 -18.60 6.80
CA MET A 172 -3.01 -17.61 5.79
C MET A 172 -1.81 -17.07 4.99
N GLN A 173 -0.57 -17.21 5.49
CA GLN A 173 0.60 -16.84 4.69
C GLN A 173 0.78 -17.72 3.44
N GLU A 174 0.16 -18.91 3.45
CA GLU A 174 0.15 -19.88 2.35
C GLU A 174 -1.02 -19.66 1.38
N SER A 175 -2.00 -18.82 1.72
CA SER A 175 -3.14 -18.54 0.83
C SER A 175 -2.72 -17.73 -0.38
N ARG A 176 -3.44 -17.91 -1.49
CA ARG A 176 -3.16 -17.20 -2.74
C ARG A 176 -3.45 -15.72 -2.64
N LEU A 177 -4.51 -15.36 -1.93
CA LEU A 177 -4.88 -13.97 -1.69
C LEU A 177 -4.41 -13.55 -0.30
N LYS A 178 -3.69 -12.43 -0.24
CA LYS A 178 -3.14 -11.92 1.03
C LYS A 178 -3.63 -10.50 1.33
N PRO A 179 -3.86 -10.14 2.60
CA PRO A 179 -4.35 -8.82 2.97
C PRO A 179 -3.42 -7.69 2.50
N ASP A 180 -2.10 -7.91 2.53
CA ASP A 180 -1.10 -6.95 2.11
C ASP A 180 -1.12 -6.72 0.60
N GLU A 181 -1.34 -7.75 -0.21
CA GLU A 181 -1.49 -7.60 -1.67
C GLU A 181 -2.75 -6.81 -2.04
N ILE A 182 -3.87 -7.06 -1.34
CA ILE A 182 -5.10 -6.28 -1.50
C ILE A 182 -4.86 -4.81 -1.15
N LEU A 183 -4.20 -4.54 -0.01
CA LEU A 183 -3.92 -3.18 0.43
C LEU A 183 -2.90 -2.47 -0.49
N VAL A 184 -1.89 -3.18 -1.00
CA VAL A 184 -0.97 -2.65 -2.00
C VAL A 184 -1.74 -2.24 -3.26
N ASP A 185 -2.59 -3.11 -3.80
CA ASP A 185 -3.41 -2.79 -4.98
C ASP A 185 -4.32 -1.59 -4.72
N GLN A 186 -4.86 -1.44 -3.51
CA GLN A 186 -5.78 -0.35 -3.17
C GLN A 186 -5.08 0.97 -2.87
N LEU A 187 -3.94 0.95 -2.20
CA LEU A 187 -3.24 2.14 -1.68
C LEU A 187 -2.18 2.66 -2.64
N CYS A 188 -1.69 1.85 -3.58
CA CYS A 188 -0.64 2.25 -4.52
C CYS A 188 -1.19 2.70 -5.90
N LYS A 189 -2.51 2.82 -6.05
CA LYS A 189 -3.17 3.33 -7.26
C LYS A 189 -3.19 4.86 -7.26
N HIS A 190 -2.03 5.45 -7.48
CA HIS A 190 -1.86 6.89 -7.62
C HIS A 190 -0.64 7.18 -8.49
N CYS A 191 -0.39 8.46 -8.78
CA CYS A 191 0.76 8.87 -9.55
C CYS A 191 2.07 8.57 -8.79
N TRP A 192 3.05 7.99 -9.48
CA TRP A 192 4.39 7.72 -8.95
C TRP A 192 5.49 8.56 -9.62
N VAL A 193 5.10 9.49 -10.49
CA VAL A 193 6.04 10.40 -11.14
C VAL A 193 6.72 11.25 -10.07
N LYS A 194 8.04 11.42 -10.21
CA LYS A 194 8.90 12.11 -9.26
C LYS A 194 9.32 13.47 -9.78
N CYS A 195 9.42 14.45 -8.87
CA CYS A 195 9.95 15.76 -9.17
C CYS A 195 11.41 15.61 -9.66
N PRO A 196 11.76 16.17 -10.83
CA PRO A 196 13.10 16.00 -11.41
C PRO A 196 14.19 16.66 -10.56
N PHE A 197 13.85 17.57 -9.65
CA PHE A 197 14.82 18.25 -8.78
C PHE A 197 15.01 17.64 -7.39
N CYS A 198 13.98 17.04 -6.78
CA CYS A 198 14.07 16.54 -5.41
C CYS A 198 13.53 15.13 -5.19
N SER A 199 13.06 14.45 -6.24
CA SER A 199 12.43 13.11 -6.16
C SER A 199 11.17 13.02 -5.27
N ALA A 200 10.57 14.14 -4.87
CA ALA A 200 9.24 14.13 -4.25
C ALA A 200 8.19 13.55 -5.21
N ILE A 201 7.20 12.83 -4.66
CA ILE A 201 6.23 12.06 -5.44
C ILE A 201 5.02 12.95 -5.73
N CYS A 202 4.45 12.85 -6.92
CA CYS A 202 3.21 13.54 -7.23
C CYS A 202 2.07 13.05 -6.33
N THR A 203 1.25 13.97 -5.82
CA THR A 203 0.10 13.65 -4.94
C THR A 203 -1.20 13.41 -5.69
N ASN A 204 -1.18 13.38 -7.03
CA ASN A 204 -2.38 13.10 -7.82
C ASN A 204 -2.79 11.63 -7.64
N THR A 205 -4.08 11.42 -7.33
CA THR A 205 -4.66 10.10 -7.05
C THR A 205 -4.95 9.29 -8.31
N ILE A 206 -4.79 9.86 -9.50
CA ILE A 206 -4.95 9.19 -10.78
C ILE A 206 -3.58 8.67 -11.25
N GLU A 207 -3.47 7.36 -11.44
CA GLU A 207 -2.27 6.73 -11.99
C GLU A 207 -2.01 7.22 -13.42
N ASP A 208 -0.75 7.53 -13.73
CA ASP A 208 -0.28 7.99 -15.05
C ASP A 208 -1.11 9.14 -15.67
N HIS A 209 -1.64 10.05 -14.84
CA HIS A 209 -2.41 11.19 -15.29
C HIS A 209 -1.64 12.06 -16.31
N LYS A 210 -2.37 12.58 -17.30
CA LYS A 210 -1.80 13.38 -18.41
C LYS A 210 -2.40 14.78 -18.54
N ASP A 211 -3.58 14.99 -17.99
CA ASP A 211 -4.37 16.21 -18.22
C ASP A 211 -3.90 17.39 -17.35
N ASP A 212 -3.23 17.10 -16.23
CA ASP A 212 -2.70 18.08 -15.28
C ASP A 212 -1.19 17.93 -15.07
N ASP A 213 -0.54 19.06 -14.73
CA ASP A 213 0.85 19.06 -14.27
C ASP A 213 1.00 18.24 -12.98
N HIS A 214 2.11 17.50 -12.87
CA HIS A 214 2.52 16.89 -11.62
C HIS A 214 2.87 17.96 -10.59
N SER A 215 2.38 17.78 -9.36
CA SER A 215 2.68 18.65 -8.24
C SER A 215 2.69 17.86 -6.94
N VAL A 216 3.29 18.47 -5.92
CA VAL A 216 3.35 18.00 -4.53
C VAL A 216 3.43 19.24 -3.65
N PRO A 217 2.76 19.27 -2.48
CA PRO A 217 2.79 20.44 -1.62
C PRO A 217 4.16 20.67 -0.97
N PHE A 218 4.93 19.60 -0.71
CA PHE A 218 6.22 19.71 -0.05
C PHE A 218 7.33 19.07 -0.87
N HIS A 219 8.36 19.87 -1.11
CA HIS A 219 9.57 19.44 -1.79
C HIS A 219 10.72 19.22 -0.80
N ARG A 220 11.86 18.77 -1.33
CA ARG A 220 13.03 18.33 -0.58
C ARG A 220 14.29 19.03 -1.11
N PRO A 221 15.40 19.10 -0.36
CA PRO A 221 16.70 19.54 -0.88
C PRO A 221 17.14 18.72 -2.09
N ASN A 222 17.65 19.38 -3.14
CA ASN A 222 18.00 18.69 -4.39
C ASN A 222 19.09 17.62 -4.19
N GLY A 223 20.05 17.86 -3.28
CA GLY A 223 21.19 16.98 -3.00
C GLY A 223 20.81 15.60 -2.47
N ILE A 224 19.59 15.44 -1.93
CA ILE A 224 19.07 14.14 -1.48
C ILE A 224 19.04 13.11 -2.61
N GLN A 225 18.83 13.54 -3.85
CA GLN A 225 18.87 12.65 -5.01
C GLN A 225 20.19 12.70 -5.80
N GLY A 226 21.20 13.43 -5.29
CA GLY A 226 22.55 13.51 -5.86
C GLY A 226 22.84 14.77 -6.69
N TRP A 227 21.94 15.76 -6.71
CA TRP A 227 22.23 17.04 -7.36
C TRP A 227 23.42 17.71 -6.70
N HIS A 228 24.34 18.18 -7.53
CA HIS A 228 25.56 18.85 -7.13
C HIS A 228 25.88 19.98 -8.11
N TYR A 229 26.72 20.90 -7.69
CA TYR A 229 27.17 21.97 -8.58
C TYR A 229 28.13 21.41 -9.64
N LYS A 230 27.87 21.74 -10.91
CA LYS A 230 28.67 21.24 -12.04
C LYS A 230 30.15 21.59 -11.86
N GLY A 231 31.02 20.61 -12.08
CA GLY A 231 32.47 20.77 -11.96
C GLY A 231 32.99 20.73 -10.52
N THR A 232 32.14 20.48 -9.52
CA THR A 232 32.57 20.33 -8.12
C THR A 232 32.01 19.06 -7.50
N VAL A 233 32.47 18.74 -6.29
CA VAL A 233 31.93 17.66 -5.46
C VAL A 233 30.76 18.12 -4.58
N GLU A 234 30.35 19.38 -4.66
CA GLU A 234 29.47 20.03 -3.67
C GLU A 234 28.00 19.66 -3.91
N LEU A 235 27.38 18.92 -2.98
CA LEU A 235 25.95 18.60 -3.03
C LEU A 235 25.08 19.85 -2.81
N CYS A 236 23.93 19.92 -3.48
CA CYS A 236 23.02 21.06 -3.34
C CYS A 236 22.11 20.90 -2.11
N ILE A 237 22.11 21.87 -1.20
CA ILE A 237 21.21 21.91 -0.04
C ILE A 237 19.92 22.71 -0.29
N THR A 238 19.82 23.38 -1.44
CA THR A 238 18.68 24.22 -1.78
C THR A 238 17.46 23.38 -2.16
N PHE A 239 16.29 23.76 -1.64
CA PHE A 239 15.00 23.18 -2.02
C PHE A 239 14.60 23.65 -3.42
N CYS A 240 13.93 22.80 -4.21
CA CYS A 240 13.55 23.18 -5.56
C CYS A 240 12.54 24.34 -5.60
N THR A 241 11.70 24.51 -4.57
CA THR A 241 10.79 25.66 -4.40
C THR A 241 11.56 26.99 -4.28
N THR A 242 12.73 26.97 -3.63
CA THR A 242 13.64 28.13 -3.58
C THR A 242 14.40 28.31 -4.89
N ASN A 243 14.81 27.22 -5.54
CA ASN A 243 15.55 27.31 -6.79
C ASN A 243 14.71 27.97 -7.90
N VAL A 244 13.44 27.58 -8.07
CA VAL A 244 12.56 28.09 -9.15
C VAL A 244 12.21 29.59 -9.03
N SER A 245 12.48 30.23 -7.89
CA SER A 245 12.38 31.69 -7.72
C SER A 245 13.73 32.43 -7.76
N SER A 246 14.85 31.70 -7.80
CA SER A 246 16.19 32.27 -7.80
C SER A 246 16.71 32.63 -9.20
N ASP A 247 17.79 33.40 -9.28
CA ASP A 247 18.53 33.66 -10.53
C ASP A 247 19.58 32.57 -10.85
N LEU A 248 19.56 31.47 -10.09
CA LEU A 248 20.44 30.34 -10.34
C LEU A 248 20.04 29.60 -11.62
N LYS A 249 20.96 28.78 -12.12
CA LYS A 249 20.78 27.93 -13.30
C LYS A 249 21.06 26.47 -12.97
N PHE A 250 20.47 25.56 -13.73
CA PHE A 250 20.73 24.13 -13.65
C PHE A 250 21.04 23.55 -15.03
N TYR A 251 21.62 22.36 -15.04
CA TYR A 251 21.84 21.58 -16.25
C TYR A 251 20.81 20.45 -16.27
N PRO A 252 19.90 20.41 -17.25
CA PRO A 252 18.82 19.42 -17.26
C PRO A 252 19.32 17.96 -17.26
N TYR A 253 20.41 17.70 -17.98
CA TYR A 253 21.01 16.37 -18.05
C TYR A 253 22.50 16.41 -17.71
N HIS A 254 23.05 15.28 -17.29
CA HIS A 254 24.48 15.15 -16.95
C HIS A 254 25.40 15.61 -18.09
N ASN A 255 25.03 15.36 -19.35
CA ASN A 255 25.77 15.74 -20.54
C ASN A 255 25.36 17.11 -21.12
N SER A 256 24.47 17.87 -20.45
CA SER A 256 24.06 19.18 -20.93
C SER A 256 25.21 20.18 -20.88
N GLU A 257 25.53 20.79 -22.02
CA GLU A 257 26.51 21.87 -22.13
C GLU A 257 25.93 23.22 -21.72
N LYS A 258 24.62 23.42 -21.94
CA LYS A 258 23.91 24.65 -21.64
C LYS A 258 23.13 24.52 -20.34
N SER A 259 23.27 25.53 -19.50
CA SER A 259 22.44 25.69 -18.30
C SER A 259 21.16 26.45 -18.61
N ILE A 260 20.08 26.13 -17.92
CA ILE A 260 18.78 26.83 -18.00
C ILE A 260 18.52 27.54 -16.68
N PRO A 261 18.03 28.79 -16.68
CA PRO A 261 17.56 29.46 -15.47
C PRO A 261 16.50 28.62 -14.76
N TYR A 262 16.57 28.48 -13.45
CA TYR A 262 15.54 27.73 -12.72
C TYR A 262 14.14 28.33 -12.88
N LYS A 263 14.01 29.65 -13.07
CA LYS A 263 12.74 30.32 -13.40
C LYS A 263 12.12 29.82 -14.72
N GLU A 264 12.93 29.27 -15.61
CA GLU A 264 12.53 28.74 -16.92
C GLU A 264 12.64 27.20 -16.95
N TYR A 265 12.60 26.52 -15.80
CA TYR A 265 12.88 25.08 -15.72
C TYR A 265 12.05 24.22 -16.68
N ARG A 266 10.82 24.64 -17.00
CA ARG A 266 9.94 23.94 -17.95
C ARG A 266 10.53 23.80 -19.36
N ASN A 267 11.55 24.60 -19.71
CA ASN A 267 12.31 24.49 -20.95
C ASN A 267 13.41 23.40 -20.89
N GLY A 268 13.61 22.74 -19.75
CA GLY A 268 14.62 21.68 -19.54
C GLY A 268 14.32 20.34 -20.19
N GLY A 269 13.12 20.18 -20.77
CA GLY A 269 12.70 18.98 -21.46
C GLY A 269 11.42 18.38 -20.88
N PRO A 270 10.98 17.22 -21.39
CA PRO A 270 9.68 16.63 -21.07
C PRO A 270 9.46 16.43 -19.56
N GLU A 271 10.48 15.95 -18.84
CA GLU A 271 10.40 15.67 -17.39
C GLU A 271 10.22 16.93 -16.53
N TYR A 272 10.66 18.09 -17.02
CA TYR A 272 10.50 19.37 -16.31
C TYR A 272 9.22 20.09 -16.71
N LYS A 273 8.83 19.97 -17.99
CA LYS A 273 7.67 20.66 -18.57
C LYS A 273 6.37 20.25 -17.89
N THR A 274 6.26 18.99 -17.47
CA THR A 274 5.06 18.42 -16.86
C THR A 274 4.96 18.64 -15.35
N TRP A 275 5.91 19.37 -14.74
CA TRP A 275 5.90 19.65 -13.31
C TRP A 275 5.48 21.10 -13.02
N ARG A 276 4.67 21.27 -11.98
CA ARG A 276 4.36 22.55 -11.34
C ARG A 276 5.00 22.59 -9.96
N ILE A 277 6.05 23.40 -9.83
CA ILE A 277 6.75 23.66 -8.58
C ILE A 277 6.42 25.08 -8.14
N THR A 278 5.71 25.20 -7.02
CA THR A 278 5.33 26.51 -6.46
C THR A 278 6.51 27.08 -5.65
N PRO A 279 6.92 28.34 -5.87
CA PRO A 279 7.94 29.00 -5.06
C PRO A 279 7.37 29.49 -3.72
N ASP A 280 6.85 28.57 -2.92
CA ASP A 280 6.20 28.84 -1.62
C ASP A 280 7.19 29.04 -0.47
N GLY A 281 8.47 28.72 -0.69
CA GLY A 281 9.49 28.74 0.35
C GLY A 281 9.38 27.62 1.39
N SER A 282 8.54 26.60 1.13
CA SER A 282 8.36 25.46 2.03
C SER A 282 9.66 24.68 2.20
N LYS A 283 10.03 24.44 3.46
CA LYS A 283 11.29 23.80 3.85
C LYS A 283 11.10 22.91 5.07
N LEU A 284 10.38 21.80 4.88
CA LEU A 284 10.09 20.84 5.95
C LEU A 284 11.35 20.48 6.73
N SER A 285 11.29 20.66 8.05
CA SER A 285 12.37 20.32 8.98
C SER A 285 12.78 18.86 8.87
N TYR A 286 11.84 17.97 8.54
CA TYR A 286 12.09 16.56 8.26
C TYR A 286 13.28 16.32 7.33
N TRP A 287 13.31 17.00 6.17
CA TRP A 287 14.36 16.76 5.17
C TRP A 287 15.68 17.43 5.53
N LYS A 288 15.66 18.51 6.32
CA LYS A 288 16.85 19.11 6.90
C LYS A 288 17.52 18.16 7.89
N TRP A 289 16.71 17.61 8.80
CA TRP A 289 17.14 16.58 9.75
C TRP A 289 17.69 15.35 9.02
N PHE A 290 17.02 14.85 7.97
CA PHE A 290 17.51 13.70 7.20
C PHE A 290 18.91 13.97 6.62
N VAL A 291 19.13 15.15 6.03
CA VAL A 291 20.44 15.52 5.47
C VAL A 291 21.51 15.56 6.56
N CYS A 292 21.24 16.19 7.71
CA CYS A 292 22.17 16.22 8.84
C CYS A 292 22.45 14.82 9.39
N ARG A 293 21.39 14.05 9.66
CA ARG A 293 21.46 12.73 10.28
C ARG A 293 22.24 11.74 9.43
N PHE A 294 22.06 11.80 8.11
CA PHE A 294 22.66 10.86 7.17
C PHE A 294 23.77 11.48 6.30
N GLN A 295 24.32 12.64 6.68
CA GLN A 295 25.31 13.39 5.90
C GLN A 295 26.43 12.48 5.35
N ASN A 296 27.15 11.79 6.23
CA ASN A 296 28.28 10.93 5.85
C ASN A 296 27.87 9.79 4.90
N LYS A 297 26.65 9.25 5.08
CA LYS A 297 26.14 8.17 4.21
C LYS A 297 25.73 8.72 2.84
N LEU A 298 25.10 9.90 2.78
CA LEU A 298 24.77 10.60 1.54
C LEU A 298 26.03 10.94 0.73
N GLU A 299 27.02 11.52 1.40
CA GLU A 299 28.31 11.87 0.79
C GLU A 299 28.99 10.64 0.16
N LYS A 300 29.02 9.53 0.91
CA LYS A 300 29.57 8.26 0.42
C LYS A 300 28.74 7.69 -0.74
N HIS A 301 27.42 7.69 -0.62
CA HIS A 301 26.51 7.12 -1.62
C HIS A 301 26.62 7.82 -2.97
N TYR A 302 26.72 9.15 -2.98
CA TYR A 302 26.84 9.93 -4.21
C TYR A 302 28.29 10.21 -4.63
N ASN A 303 29.29 9.85 -3.81
CA ASN A 303 30.69 10.26 -3.97
C ASN A 303 30.82 11.78 -4.13
N ARG A 304 30.21 12.52 -3.19
CA ARG A 304 30.09 13.98 -3.15
C ARG A 304 30.21 14.49 -1.71
N LYS A 305 30.21 15.80 -1.48
CA LYS A 305 30.46 16.45 -0.18
C LYS A 305 29.49 17.61 0.07
N PHE A 306 29.02 17.75 1.31
CA PHE A 306 28.30 18.94 1.75
C PHE A 306 29.32 19.99 2.23
N GLN A 307 29.88 20.75 1.28
CA GLN A 307 30.91 21.75 1.54
C GLN A 307 30.76 22.94 0.57
N GLY A 308 31.41 24.07 0.89
CA GLY A 308 31.39 25.25 0.05
C GLY A 308 29.97 25.75 -0.17
N ARG A 309 29.52 25.83 -1.42
CA ARG A 309 28.13 26.22 -1.75
C ARG A 309 27.08 25.24 -1.23
N GLY A 310 27.48 24.00 -0.98
CA GLY A 310 26.66 22.92 -0.46
C GLY A 310 26.80 22.70 1.04
N GLU A 311 27.44 23.61 1.77
CA GLU A 311 27.63 23.45 3.21
C GLU A 311 26.27 23.42 3.93
N ILE A 312 26.11 22.47 4.85
CA ILE A 312 24.89 22.33 5.65
C ILE A 312 24.85 23.47 6.67
N PRO A 313 23.80 24.31 6.66
CA PRO A 313 23.64 25.38 7.63
C PRO A 313 23.61 24.90 9.08
N ASP A 314 24.13 25.70 10.02
CA ASP A 314 24.22 25.33 11.44
C ASP A 314 22.85 25.15 12.10
N ASP A 315 21.83 25.91 11.67
CA ASP A 315 20.44 25.78 12.15
C ASP A 315 19.81 24.43 11.78
N TRP A 316 20.29 23.74 10.73
CA TRP A 316 19.80 22.40 10.41
C TRP A 316 20.35 21.36 11.38
N LYS A 317 21.55 21.59 11.94
CA LYS A 317 22.24 20.66 12.83
C LYS A 317 21.59 20.58 14.21
N THR A 318 20.78 21.57 14.57
CA THR A 318 20.05 21.62 15.85
C THR A 318 18.68 20.97 15.79
N ILE A 319 18.18 20.60 14.60
CA ILE A 319 16.85 19.98 14.45
C ILE A 319 16.90 18.56 15.02
N SER A 320 16.06 18.31 16.02
CA SER A 320 15.87 16.99 16.62
C SER A 320 15.04 16.07 15.72
N LYS A 321 15.10 14.76 15.98
CA LYS A 321 14.26 13.78 15.27
C LYS A 321 12.78 14.00 15.59
N GLU A 322 12.48 14.39 16.81
CA GLU A 322 11.12 14.64 17.29
C GLU A 322 10.51 15.84 16.57
N GLU A 323 11.26 16.95 16.45
CA GLU A 323 10.86 18.11 15.64
C GLU A 323 10.73 17.77 14.15
N ALA A 324 11.64 16.93 13.63
CA ALA A 324 11.57 16.46 12.25
C ALA A 324 10.27 15.67 11.98
N ILE A 325 9.92 14.73 12.86
CA ILE A 325 8.67 13.96 12.75
C ILE A 325 7.45 14.87 12.93
N GLN A 326 7.47 15.79 13.90
CA GLN A 326 6.37 16.73 14.13
C GLN A 326 6.13 17.64 12.91
N SER A 327 7.18 18.04 12.18
CA SER A 327 7.02 18.86 10.98
C SER A 327 6.23 18.16 9.86
N LEU A 328 6.03 16.83 9.91
CA LEU A 328 5.17 16.13 8.97
C LEU A 328 3.69 16.51 9.13
N ASP A 329 3.27 17.01 10.30
CA ASP A 329 1.90 17.48 10.54
C ASP A 329 1.59 18.76 9.76
N GLU A 330 2.63 19.57 9.44
CA GLU A 330 2.52 20.72 8.53
C GLU A 330 2.02 20.29 7.14
N MET A 331 2.23 19.03 6.77
CA MET A 331 1.82 18.55 5.46
C MET A 331 0.30 18.56 5.24
N GLY A 332 -0.51 18.59 6.31
CA GLY A 332 -1.97 18.63 6.22
C GLY A 332 -2.58 20.02 5.97
N PHE A 333 -1.79 21.10 6.05
CA PHE A 333 -2.28 22.47 5.90
C PHE A 333 -1.86 23.03 4.54
N SER A 334 -2.61 22.73 3.49
CA SER A 334 -2.60 23.60 2.31
C SER A 334 -3.69 24.64 2.51
N ASP A 335 -3.31 25.88 2.82
CA ASP A 335 -4.21 27.01 2.63
C ASP A 335 -4.69 26.97 1.17
N VAL A 336 -6.02 26.84 1.02
CA VAL A 336 -6.74 26.84 -0.26
C VAL A 336 -6.51 28.13 -1.01
#